data_AF-A0AAE9YSD1-F1
#
_entry.id   AF-A0AAE9YSD1-F1
#
_cell.length_a   1.000
_cell.length_b   1.000
_cell.length_c   1.000
_cell.angle_alpha   90.00
_cell.angle_beta   90.00
_cell.angle_gamma   90.00
#
_symmetry.space_group_name_H-M   'P 1'
#
loop_
_entity.id
_entity.type
_entity.pdbx_description
1 polymer ?
#
loop_
_entity_poly.entity_id
_entity_poly.type
_entity_poly.pdbx_seq_one_letter_code
_entity_poly.pdbx_strand_id
1 'polypeptide(L)'
;MKKLLLTLLVICIISAISLTVVHLTGGLPPDGRPGCLKLFGILACIIIAVVCMVLLGSLLLNKRHVYYFGLAVGFGVSTWFSSRNMLGLASCPEVFHLKSCYVVFVSMIAFTILGVMYFREKMKEQSGEL
;
A
#
# COMPACT_ATOMS: atom_id res chain seq x y z
N MET A 1 -7.19 -18.21 -0.18
CA MET A 1 -7.05 -16.75 -0.40
C MET A 1 -6.57 -15.96 0.82
N LYS A 2 -7.15 -16.13 2.03
CA LYS A 2 -6.80 -15.33 3.22
C LYS A 2 -5.30 -15.31 3.57
N LYS A 3 -4.61 -16.46 3.52
CA LYS A 3 -3.16 -16.55 3.78
C LYS A 3 -2.33 -15.73 2.79
N LEU A 4 -2.64 -15.83 1.49
CA LEU A 4 -1.95 -15.07 0.43
C LEU A 4 -2.08 -13.56 0.61
N LEU A 5 -3.28 -13.10 0.95
CA LEU A 5 -3.59 -11.70 1.21
C LEU A 5 -2.84 -11.18 2.44
N LEU A 6 -2.75 -12.01 3.49
CA LEU A 6 -2.00 -11.69 4.71
C LEU A 6 -0.51 -11.58 4.41
N THR A 7 0.06 -12.53 3.65
CA THR A 7 1.47 -12.50 3.26
C THR A 7 1.80 -11.25 2.46
N LEU A 8 0.96 -10.88 1.49
CA LEU A 8 1.12 -9.64 0.73
C LEU A 8 1.08 -8.40 1.62
N LEU A 9 0.16 -8.35 2.60
CA LEU A 9 0.06 -7.24 3.55
C LEU A 9 1.31 -7.11 4.42
N VAL A 10 1.81 -8.23 4.94
CA VAL A 10 3.03 -8.26 5.74
C VAL A 10 4.22 -7.77 4.91
N ILE A 11 4.36 -8.23 3.67
CA ILE A 11 5.42 -7.75 2.76
C ILE A 11 5.27 -6.24 2.53
N CYS A 12 4.05 -5.75 2.33
CA CYS A 12 3.79 -4.32 2.10
C CYS A 12 4.08 -3.45 3.34
N ILE A 13 3.84 -3.97 4.54
CA ILE A 13 4.16 -3.31 5.81
C ILE A 13 5.67 -3.25 6.00
N ILE A 14 6.37 -4.38 5.80
CA ILE A 14 7.83 -4.45 5.94
C ILE A 14 8.51 -3.49 4.94
N SER A 15 8.09 -3.49 3.68
CA SER A 15 8.66 -2.60 2.67
C SER A 15 8.41 -1.13 2.98
N ALA A 16 7.20 -0.76 3.43
CA ALA A 16 6.89 0.61 3.84
C ALA A 16 7.71 1.06 5.06
N ILE A 17 7.91 0.19 6.06
CA ILE A 17 8.74 0.48 7.23
C ILE A 17 10.20 0.68 6.81
N SER A 18 10.76 -0.22 6.00
CA SER A 18 12.13 -0.11 5.49
C SER A 18 12.36 1.20 4.74
N LEU A 19 11.41 1.61 3.90
CA LEU A 19 11.45 2.91 3.18
C LEU A 19 11.45 4.10 4.14
N THR A 20 10.68 3.99 5.23
CA THR A 20 10.58 5.04 6.25
C THR A 20 11.89 5.16 7.03
N VAL A 21 12.52 4.03 7.37
CA VAL A 21 13.82 4.00 8.05
C VAL A 21 14.92 4.60 7.18
N VAL A 22 14.99 4.22 5.90
CA VAL A 22 15.98 4.79 4.95
C VAL A 22 15.83 6.31 4.82
N HIS A 23 14.60 6.82 4.84
CA HIS A 23 14.34 8.27 4.87
C HIS A 23 14.81 8.95 6.15
N LEU A 24 14.52 8.34 7.30
CA LEU A 24 14.86 8.89 8.61
C LEU A 24 16.36 8.87 8.88
N THR A 25 17.09 7.88 8.37
CA THR A 25 18.55 7.76 8.55
C THR A 25 19.35 8.63 7.57
N GLY A 26 18.70 9.42 6.71
CA GLY A 26 19.37 10.29 5.75
C GLY A 26 20.01 9.53 4.58
N GLY A 27 19.56 8.30 4.33
CA GLY A 27 19.92 7.54 3.13
C GLY A 27 19.31 8.22 1.91
N LEU A 28 20.02 9.20 1.35
CA LEU A 28 19.65 9.79 0.07
C LEU A 28 19.58 8.64 -0.96
N PRO A 29 18.46 8.48 -1.69
CA PRO A 29 18.47 7.61 -2.85
C PRO A 29 19.55 8.10 -3.83
N PRO A 30 20.12 7.21 -4.66
CA PRO A 30 21.27 7.49 -5.51
C PRO A 30 21.10 8.72 -6.43
N ASP A 31 19.86 9.13 -6.67
CA ASP A 31 19.49 10.27 -7.53
C ASP A 31 19.50 11.65 -6.84
N GLY A 32 19.81 11.74 -5.53
CA GLY A 32 19.87 13.01 -4.80
C GLY A 32 18.52 13.72 -4.57
N ARG A 33 17.41 13.10 -4.98
CA ARG A 33 16.05 13.60 -4.81
C ARG A 33 15.39 12.98 -3.57
N PRO A 34 14.46 13.67 -2.88
CA PRO A 34 13.80 13.09 -1.70
C PRO A 34 13.02 11.83 -2.09
N GLY A 35 13.46 10.66 -1.60
CA GLY A 35 12.87 9.36 -1.92
C GLY A 35 11.43 9.13 -1.42
N CYS A 36 10.87 10.08 -0.67
CA CYS A 36 9.56 10.02 -0.06
C CYS A 36 9.06 11.45 0.11
N LEU A 37 8.03 11.81 -0.66
CA LEU A 37 7.49 13.15 -0.66
C LEU A 37 6.59 13.36 0.57
N LYS A 38 6.56 14.58 1.10
CA LYS A 38 5.61 14.97 2.14
C LYS A 38 4.25 15.30 1.50
N LEU A 39 3.19 14.66 1.97
CA LEU A 39 1.79 14.99 1.70
C LEU A 39 1.21 15.61 2.98
N PHE A 40 0.75 16.87 2.93
CA PHE A 40 0.28 17.60 4.13
C PHE A 40 1.31 17.64 5.28
N GLY A 41 2.61 17.71 4.97
CA GLY A 41 3.69 17.71 5.97
C GLY A 41 4.08 16.33 6.52
N ILE A 42 3.33 15.27 6.19
CA ILE A 42 3.58 13.89 6.62
C ILE A 42 4.23 13.12 5.46
N LEU A 43 5.22 12.25 5.74
CA LEU A 43 5.81 11.40 4.70
C LEU A 43 4.74 10.49 4.08
N ALA A 44 4.59 10.51 2.75
CA ALA A 44 3.61 9.68 2.04
C ALA A 44 3.79 8.17 2.33
N CYS A 45 5.03 7.74 2.56
CA CYS A 45 5.38 6.37 2.93
C CYS A 45 4.76 5.95 4.27
N ILE A 46 4.68 6.87 5.24
CA ILE A 46 4.01 6.64 6.53
C ILE A 46 2.51 6.49 6.30
N ILE A 47 1.91 7.32 5.45
CA ILE A 47 0.49 7.23 5.12
C ILE A 47 0.17 5.86 4.52
N ILE A 48 0.99 5.38 3.57
CA ILE A 48 0.85 4.06 2.96
C ILE A 48 0.99 2.95 4.02
N ALA A 49 1.98 3.04 4.91
CA ALA A 49 2.18 2.07 5.99
C ALA A 49 0.94 1.98 6.90
N VAL A 50 0.39 3.14 7.30
CA VAL A 50 -0.83 3.21 8.12
C VAL A 50 -2.02 2.62 7.37
N VAL A 51 -2.19 2.92 6.09
CA VAL A 51 -3.27 2.34 5.27
C VAL A 51 -3.13 0.82 5.20
N CYS A 52 -1.94 0.27 4.97
CA CYS A 52 -1.71 -1.17 4.97
C CYS A 52 -2.07 -1.81 6.33
N MET A 53 -1.71 -1.18 7.45
CA MET A 53 -2.10 -1.65 8.78
C MET A 53 -3.62 -1.62 8.98
N VAL A 54 -4.31 -0.57 8.51
CA VAL A 54 -5.77 -0.47 8.58
C VAL A 54 -6.43 -1.54 7.72
N LEU A 55 -5.92 -1.81 6.51
CA LEU A 55 -6.41 -2.88 5.64
C LEU A 55 -6.25 -4.26 6.30
N LEU A 56 -5.10 -4.52 6.94
CA LEU A 56 -4.85 -5.75 7.71
C LEU A 56 -5.82 -5.89 8.89
N GLY A 57 -5.97 -4.84 9.70
CA GLY A 57 -6.91 -4.83 10.82
C GLY A 57 -8.36 -5.04 10.35
N SER A 58 -8.75 -4.43 9.24
CA SER A 58 -10.08 -4.57 8.64
C SER A 58 -10.34 -6.00 8.16
N LEU A 59 -9.32 -6.68 7.63
CA LEU A 59 -9.38 -8.09 7.23
C LEU A 59 -9.50 -9.04 8.42
N LEU A 60 -8.75 -8.78 9.50
CA LEU A 60 -8.80 -9.59 10.71
C LEU A 60 -10.15 -9.44 11.43
N LEU A 61 -10.65 -8.21 11.52
CA LEU A 61 -11.94 -7.88 12.14
C LEU A 61 -13.14 -8.05 11.21
N ASN A 62 -12.92 -8.46 9.95
CA ASN A 62 -13.95 -8.62 8.92
C ASN A 62 -14.82 -7.36 8.71
N LYS A 63 -14.23 -6.17 8.87
CA LYS A 63 -14.92 -4.86 8.76
C LYS A 63 -14.86 -4.35 7.32
N ARG A 64 -15.83 -4.76 6.51
CA ARG A 64 -15.90 -4.46 5.07
C ARG A 64 -15.89 -2.96 4.73
N HIS A 65 -16.59 -2.12 5.50
CA HIS A 65 -16.63 -0.67 5.26
C HIS A 65 -15.25 -0.01 5.45
N VAL A 66 -14.54 -0.39 6.53
CA VAL A 66 -13.21 0.13 6.83
C VAL A 66 -12.20 -0.33 5.78
N TYR A 67 -12.36 -1.56 5.28
CA TYR A 67 -11.54 -2.09 4.19
C TYR A 67 -11.69 -1.24 2.92
N TYR A 68 -12.91 -0.99 2.44
CA TYR A 68 -13.11 -0.18 1.23
C TYR A 68 -12.66 1.27 1.40
N PHE A 69 -12.87 1.85 2.58
CA PHE A 69 -12.41 3.20 2.86
C PHE A 69 -10.89 3.30 2.84
N GLY A 70 -10.21 2.38 3.54
CA GLY A 70 -8.74 2.30 3.52
C GLY A 70 -8.21 2.07 2.12
N LEU A 71 -8.92 1.29 1.30
CA LEU A 71 -8.53 0.98 -0.06
C LEU A 71 -8.68 2.17 -1.00
N ALA A 72 -9.77 2.94 -0.89
CA ALA A 72 -9.94 4.19 -1.63
C ALA A 72 -8.83 5.21 -1.30
N VAL A 73 -8.49 5.35 -0.01
CA VAL A 73 -7.40 6.23 0.43
C VAL A 73 -6.04 5.73 -0.08
N GLY A 74 -5.74 4.44 0.07
CA GLY A 74 -4.49 3.85 -0.39
C GLY A 74 -4.31 3.95 -1.91
N PHE A 75 -5.39 3.75 -2.66
CA PHE A 75 -5.37 3.90 -4.12
C PHE A 75 -5.14 5.36 -4.52
N GLY A 76 -5.84 6.32 -3.91
CA GLY A 76 -5.63 7.74 -4.19
C GLY A 76 -4.20 8.20 -3.91
N VAL A 77 -3.65 7.82 -2.76
CA VAL A 77 -2.28 8.18 -2.36
C VAL A 77 -1.25 7.54 -3.29
N SER A 78 -1.40 6.26 -3.62
CA SER A 78 -0.46 5.54 -4.50
C SER A 78 -0.50 6.04 -5.94
N THR A 79 -1.68 6.36 -6.48
CA THR A 79 -1.83 7.00 -7.80
C THR A 79 -1.18 8.36 -7.82
N TRP A 80 -1.49 9.23 -6.85
CA TRP A 80 -0.90 10.58 -6.76
C TRP A 80 0.63 10.53 -6.72
N PHE A 81 1.17 9.61 -5.91
CA PHE A 81 2.61 9.44 -5.77
C PHE A 81 3.26 8.92 -7.06
N SER A 82 2.63 7.96 -7.73
CA SER A 82 3.09 7.44 -9.03
C SER A 82 3.06 8.50 -10.13
N SER A 83 2.01 9.32 -10.20
CA SER A 83 1.92 10.43 -11.16
C SER A 83 3.02 11.47 -10.94
N ARG A 84 3.33 11.81 -9.68
CA ARG A 84 4.43 12.74 -9.34
C ARG A 84 5.81 12.19 -9.73
N ASN A 85 6.03 10.89 -9.59
CA ASN A 85 7.25 10.24 -10.06
C ASN A 85 7.34 10.22 -11.59
N MET A 86 6.24 9.99 -12.31
CA MET A 86 6.20 10.10 -13.78
C MET A 86 6.54 11.51 -14.27
N LEU A 87 6.09 12.55 -13.56
CA LEU A 87 6.39 13.95 -13.85
C LEU A 87 7.82 14.37 -13.45
N GLY A 88 8.62 13.45 -12.89
CA GLY A 88 9.97 13.76 -12.42
C GLY A 88 10.01 14.76 -11.26
N LEU A 89 8.92 14.87 -10.48
CA LEU A 89 8.83 15.76 -9.30
C LEU A 89 9.26 15.05 -8.01
N ALA A 90 9.30 13.72 -8.02
CA ALA A 90 9.70 12.86 -6.90
C ALA A 90 10.57 11.72 -7.46
N SER A 91 11.60 11.29 -6.73
CA SER A 91 12.24 10.00 -6.98
C SER A 91 11.77 8.99 -5.97
N CYS A 92 11.70 7.74 -6.40
CA CYS A 92 11.38 6.62 -5.54
C CYS A 92 12.61 5.72 -5.47
N PRO A 93 13.02 5.25 -4.29
CA PRO A 93 14.11 4.30 -4.20
C PRO A 93 13.77 3.04 -4.99
N GLU A 94 14.77 2.51 -5.68
CA GLU A 94 14.65 1.26 -6.43
C GLU A 94 14.81 0.07 -5.48
N VAL A 95 13.90 -0.88 -5.60
CA VAL A 95 13.91 -2.15 -4.88
C VAL A 95 13.80 -3.24 -5.95
N PHE A 96 14.82 -4.09 -6.10
CA PHE A 96 14.91 -5.08 -7.19
C PHE A 96 14.77 -4.48 -8.61
N HIS A 97 15.51 -3.40 -8.92
CA HIS A 97 15.45 -2.68 -10.21
C HIS A 97 14.06 -2.11 -10.57
N LEU A 98 13.11 -2.12 -9.63
CA LEU A 98 11.78 -1.56 -9.79
C LEU A 98 11.62 -0.37 -8.84
N LYS A 99 11.10 0.75 -9.34
CA LYS A 99 10.79 1.90 -8.50
C LYS A 99 9.72 1.49 -7.48
N SER A 100 10.04 1.62 -6.20
CA SER A 100 9.16 1.22 -5.08
C SER A 100 7.75 1.80 -5.17
N CYS A 101 7.59 2.98 -5.75
CA CYS A 101 6.28 3.60 -6.02
C CYS A 101 5.36 2.74 -6.88
N TYR A 102 5.89 2.14 -7.95
CA TYR A 102 5.12 1.25 -8.80
C TYR A 102 4.81 -0.06 -8.09
N VAL A 103 5.73 -0.54 -7.25
CA VAL A 103 5.49 -1.75 -6.43
C VAL A 103 4.31 -1.54 -5.47
N VAL A 104 4.25 -0.38 -4.81
CA VAL A 104 3.12 -0.03 -3.93
C VAL A 104 1.82 0.14 -4.72
N PHE A 105 1.88 0.75 -5.89
CA PHE A 105 0.69 0.90 -6.74
C PHE A 105 0.14 -0.45 -7.20
N VAL A 106 1.01 -1.35 -7.67
CA VAL A 106 0.65 -2.70 -8.09
C VAL A 106 0.14 -3.52 -6.90
N SER A 107 0.75 -3.40 -5.72
CA SER A 107 0.26 -4.09 -4.52
C SER A 107 -1.13 -3.60 -4.12
N MET A 108 -1.43 -2.31 -4.21
CA MET A 108 -2.77 -1.76 -3.96
C MET A 108 -3.81 -2.28 -4.96
N ILE A 109 -3.46 -2.43 -6.24
CA ILE A 109 -4.32 -3.08 -7.24
C ILE A 109 -4.58 -4.53 -6.85
N ALA A 110 -3.53 -5.28 -6.50
CA ALA A 110 -3.65 -6.66 -6.08
C ALA A 110 -4.54 -6.80 -4.83
N PHE A 111 -4.40 -5.89 -3.85
CA PHE A 111 -5.28 -5.84 -2.69
C PHE A 111 -6.73 -5.57 -3.07
N THR A 112 -6.97 -4.64 -4.00
CA THR A 112 -8.31 -4.35 -4.50
C THR A 112 -8.98 -5.59 -5.07
N ILE A 113 -8.29 -6.28 -5.97
CA ILE A 113 -8.84 -7.47 -6.64
C ILE A 113 -9.05 -8.60 -5.63
N LEU A 114 -7.99 -8.98 -4.90
CA LEU A 114 -8.04 -10.11 -3.98
C LEU A 114 -8.96 -9.85 -2.78
N GLY A 115 -9.02 -8.61 -2.30
CA GLY A 115 -9.92 -8.20 -1.23
C GLY A 115 -11.38 -8.24 -1.65
N VAL A 116 -11.70 -7.71 -2.84
CA VAL A 116 -13.06 -7.79 -3.39
C VAL A 116 -13.46 -9.25 -3.60
N MET A 117 -12.58 -10.09 -4.15
CA MET A 117 -12.84 -11.53 -4.30
C MET A 117 -13.09 -12.19 -2.95
N TYR A 118 -12.21 -11.96 -1.97
CA TYR A 118 -12.35 -12.53 -0.63
C TYR A 118 -13.68 -12.16 0.04
N PHE A 119 -14.06 -10.87 0.03
CA PHE A 119 -15.34 -10.45 0.61
C PHE A 119 -16.54 -10.94 -0.19
N ARG A 120 -16.43 -11.12 -1.52
CA ARG A 120 -17.51 -11.73 -2.32
C ARG A 120 -17.72 -13.19 -1.97
N GLU A 121 -16.65 -13.98 -1.84
CA GLU A 121 -16.74 -15.38 -1.42
C GLU A 121 -17.35 -15.51 -0.02
N LYS A 122 -16.88 -14.69 0.93
CA LYS A 122 -17.41 -14.66 2.30
C LYS A 122 -18.90 -14.31 2.37
N MET A 123 -19.38 -13.42 1.49
CA MET A 123 -20.82 -13.07 1.41
C MET A 123 -21.64 -14.21 0.83
N LYS A 124 -21.12 -14.97 -0.14
CA LYS A 124 -21.78 -16.17 -0.68
C LYS A 124 -21.92 -17.27 0.38
N GLU A 125 -20.87 -17.52 1.16
CA GLU A 125 -20.92 -18.47 2.28
C GLU A 125 -21.95 -18.07 3.33
N GLN A 126 -22.08 -16.78 3.67
CA GLN A 126 -23.09 -16.32 4.63
C GLN A 126 -24.52 -16.30 4.07
N SER A 127 -24.70 -16.29 2.75
CA SER A 127 -26.01 -16.28 2.11
C SER A 127 -26.61 -17.69 1.92
N GLY A 128 -25.90 -18.75 2.34
CA GLY A 128 -26.41 -20.12 2.29
C GLY A 128 -26.51 -20.73 0.89
N GLU A 129 -25.75 -20.22 -0.09
CA GLU A 129 -25.65 -20.82 -1.43
C GLU A 129 -24.50 -21.86 -1.52
N LEU A 130 -24.42 -22.78 -0.55
CA LEU A 130 -23.46 -23.89 -0.59
C LEU A 130 -24.04 -25.18 -0.03
#